data_AF-A0A514Z8N7-F1
#
_entry.id   AF-A0A514Z8N7-F1
#
_cell.length_a   1.000
_cell.length_b   1.000
_cell.length_c   1.000
_cell.angle_alpha   90.00
_cell.angle_beta   90.00
_cell.angle_gamma   90.00
#
_symmetry.space_group_name_H-M   'P 1'
#
loop_
_entity.id
_entity.type
_entity.pdbx_description
1 polymer ?
#
loop_
_entity_poly.entity_id
_entity_poly.type
_entity_poly.pdbx_seq_one_letter_code
_entity_poly.pdbx_strand_id
1 'polypeptide(L)'
;MKTSLFIPYLLRDGAVLQRNAINHFWGYTASNKFISLTYENFFEKVSADKYGYFIFELPAHEASSNLDFTIQIDREKWVIRDISFGDVFLLSGQSNMQLPMDRLKMLYPDEVSKANNPHIHFFEVPESPVFKEKRKELESGVWYRAIGEDLKRLSGIAYFFAKEKYKKDGIPIGLILAAVGGSPINSWMSELTLKTLNSLPIYYSSLKDETFLKYRTTLDEEYQTGYQKMCEQTDRGLLENWKTVTFDDSEWEEVELNKQWLQKYRTPGCIWLRKKIVLPKTFVGKTAQLYLGTMKDADEVFVNGKLVGNTEYQYPPRIYELTELSSVLTIVIRVKIYQSLGGITLTKNHCLLTETQSLDLDNFGHWKIKRGNHLPERVPQYFPQWEASGLFNGMIAPLKHTRFSAILWYQGESDTVSANNYGLRFCKLIQEWRKIFSDSELPFLFVQLPNYALEPENDWARLREEQKKALVLDKTAMVVSVGDGEDDDLHPLNKEVIAKHLFQSYQKIEKYPHGYCNGPLALQAYQYKDQIVIEFQTFGKHLKINHQLELKLIENEKVYQLTNIELSENEVRIRLPSTLELTHTSLIRYNWTNHPKPFITDEAGNAASPFELKIS
;
A
#
# COMPACT_ATOMS: atom_id res chain seq x y z
N MET A 1 -47.85 -5.04 -5.87
CA MET A 1 -46.49 -5.61 -5.72
C MET A 1 -45.56 -4.45 -5.42
N LYS A 2 -44.70 -4.53 -4.39
CA LYS A 2 -43.69 -3.48 -4.15
C LYS A 2 -42.79 -3.39 -5.39
N THR A 3 -42.58 -2.20 -5.92
CA THR A 3 -41.66 -2.03 -7.05
C THR A 3 -40.23 -2.29 -6.56
N SER A 4 -39.50 -3.22 -7.19
CA SER A 4 -38.09 -3.40 -6.88
C SER A 4 -37.28 -2.26 -7.52
N LEU A 5 -36.57 -1.50 -6.69
CA LEU A 5 -35.60 -0.48 -7.12
C LEU A 5 -34.23 -0.88 -6.57
N PHE A 6 -33.24 -0.96 -7.46
CA PHE A 6 -31.84 -1.10 -7.08
C PHE A 6 -31.07 0.13 -7.55
N ILE A 7 -30.45 0.81 -6.59
CA ILE A 7 -29.48 1.88 -6.82
C ILE A 7 -28.08 1.33 -6.50
N PRO A 8 -27.09 1.51 -7.40
CA PRO A 8 -25.69 1.17 -7.16
C PRO A 8 -25.20 1.71 -5.82
N TYR A 9 -24.38 0.92 -5.10
CA TYR A 9 -23.91 1.30 -3.76
C TYR A 9 -23.11 2.61 -3.75
N LEU A 10 -22.43 2.94 -4.85
CA LEU A 10 -21.70 4.21 -5.03
C LEU A 10 -22.60 5.44 -5.02
N LEU A 11 -23.89 5.30 -5.32
CA LEU A 11 -24.86 6.39 -5.44
C LEU A 11 -25.83 6.47 -4.26
N ARG A 12 -25.53 5.80 -3.15
CA ARG A 12 -26.39 5.75 -1.95
C ARG A 12 -26.02 6.82 -0.93
N ASP A 13 -26.66 6.76 0.23
CA ASP A 13 -26.50 7.73 1.31
C ASP A 13 -25.02 8.02 1.58
N GLY A 14 -24.67 9.32 1.66
CA GLY A 14 -23.30 9.76 1.84
C GLY A 14 -22.45 9.80 0.56
N ALA A 15 -23.00 9.57 -0.63
CA ALA A 15 -22.19 9.62 -1.85
C ALA A 15 -21.69 11.03 -2.18
N VAL A 16 -20.47 11.08 -2.74
CA VAL A 16 -19.89 12.31 -3.30
C VAL A 16 -19.76 12.15 -4.81
N LEU A 17 -20.38 13.06 -5.55
CA LEU A 17 -20.34 13.15 -7.01
C LEU A 17 -19.34 14.24 -7.43
N GLN A 18 -18.72 14.10 -8.60
CA GLN A 18 -17.70 15.03 -9.05
C GLN A 18 -18.32 16.38 -9.40
N ARG A 19 -17.95 17.45 -8.70
CA ARG A 19 -18.39 18.81 -9.04
C ARG A 19 -17.86 19.24 -10.41
N ASN A 20 -18.51 20.23 -11.00
CA ASN A 20 -18.12 20.90 -12.26
C ASN A 20 -17.94 19.94 -13.44
N ALA A 21 -18.65 18.80 -13.39
CA ALA A 21 -18.68 17.79 -14.43
C ALA A 21 -20.10 17.21 -14.55
N ILE A 22 -20.44 16.72 -15.74
CA ILE A 22 -21.67 15.94 -15.95
C ILE A 22 -21.50 14.60 -15.23
N ASN A 23 -22.44 14.29 -14.33
CA ASN A 23 -22.46 13.03 -13.59
C ASN A 23 -23.59 12.14 -14.07
N HIS A 24 -23.53 10.86 -13.71
CA HIS A 24 -24.59 9.91 -13.98
C HIS A 24 -25.20 9.41 -12.69
N PHE A 25 -26.53 9.39 -12.63
CA PHE A 25 -27.28 8.68 -11.60
C PHE A 25 -28.06 7.55 -12.24
N TRP A 26 -27.71 6.30 -11.97
CA TRP A 26 -28.31 5.14 -12.64
C TRP A 26 -28.86 4.12 -11.66
N GLY A 27 -29.65 3.18 -12.18
CA GLY A 27 -30.19 2.09 -11.40
C GLY A 27 -31.01 1.12 -12.22
N TYR A 28 -31.68 0.22 -11.51
CA TYR A 28 -32.48 -0.84 -12.10
C TYR A 28 -33.84 -0.91 -11.43
N THR A 29 -34.89 -1.07 -12.23
CA THR A 29 -36.25 -1.31 -11.75
C THR A 29 -36.99 -2.28 -12.68
N ALA A 30 -38.32 -2.41 -12.56
CA ALA A 30 -39.11 -3.17 -13.51
C ALA A 30 -39.05 -2.51 -14.91
N SER A 31 -39.09 -3.34 -15.96
CA SER A 31 -38.95 -2.86 -17.34
C SER A 31 -40.02 -1.83 -17.72
N ASN A 32 -39.63 -0.85 -18.55
CA ASN A 32 -40.50 0.20 -19.08
C ASN A 32 -41.21 1.07 -18.03
N LYS A 33 -40.77 1.06 -16.77
CA LYS A 33 -41.28 1.97 -15.74
C LYS A 33 -40.78 3.39 -15.96
N PHE A 34 -41.59 4.37 -15.59
CA PHE A 34 -41.14 5.76 -15.52
C PHE A 34 -40.59 6.05 -14.13
N ILE A 35 -39.42 6.68 -14.09
CA ILE A 35 -38.70 7.06 -12.88
C ILE A 35 -38.44 8.55 -12.97
N SER A 36 -38.67 9.28 -11.88
CA SER A 36 -38.23 10.67 -11.77
C SER A 36 -37.23 10.84 -10.64
N LEU A 37 -36.27 11.73 -10.86
CA LEU A 37 -35.28 12.17 -9.88
C LEU A 37 -35.48 13.66 -9.63
N THR A 38 -35.52 14.04 -8.34
CA THR A 38 -35.61 15.43 -7.90
C THR A 38 -34.57 15.70 -6.83
N TYR A 39 -33.84 16.80 -6.96
CA TYR A 39 -33.03 17.41 -5.90
C TYR A 39 -32.91 18.91 -6.18
N GLU A 40 -32.94 19.75 -5.15
CA GLU A 40 -32.96 21.21 -5.31
C GLU A 40 -33.98 21.67 -6.38
N ASN A 41 -33.50 22.28 -7.47
CA ASN A 41 -34.28 22.71 -8.63
C ASN A 41 -34.23 21.73 -9.82
N PHE A 42 -33.44 20.65 -9.71
CA PHE A 42 -33.37 19.62 -10.74
C PHE A 42 -34.60 18.71 -10.67
N PHE A 43 -35.21 18.49 -11.82
CA PHE A 43 -36.25 17.48 -12.02
C PHE A 43 -36.08 16.85 -13.40
N GLU A 44 -35.94 15.53 -13.43
CA GLU A 44 -35.94 14.77 -14.67
C GLU A 44 -36.79 13.52 -14.53
N LYS A 45 -37.41 13.09 -15.63
CA LYS A 45 -38.19 11.85 -15.71
C LYS A 45 -37.76 11.04 -16.93
N VAL A 46 -37.35 9.79 -16.69
CA VAL A 46 -36.88 8.85 -17.71
C VAL A 46 -37.69 7.56 -17.68
N SER A 47 -37.58 6.75 -18.74
CA SER A 47 -38.15 5.40 -18.79
C SER A 47 -37.03 4.37 -18.67
N ALA A 48 -37.19 3.38 -17.79
CA ALA A 48 -36.31 2.23 -17.73
C ALA A 48 -36.42 1.40 -19.01
N ASP A 49 -35.31 0.85 -19.48
CA ASP A 49 -35.28 0.04 -20.68
C ASP A 49 -35.97 -1.33 -20.50
N LYS A 50 -35.95 -2.17 -21.54
CA LYS A 50 -36.53 -3.52 -21.52
C LYS A 50 -35.89 -4.46 -20.48
N TYR A 51 -34.70 -4.13 -19.98
CA TYR A 51 -33.99 -4.85 -18.93
C TYR A 51 -34.09 -4.17 -17.56
N GLY A 52 -34.84 -3.06 -17.47
CA GLY A 52 -35.04 -2.31 -16.24
C GLY A 52 -33.98 -1.26 -15.94
N TYR A 53 -32.97 -1.08 -16.78
CA TYR A 53 -31.90 -0.10 -16.56
C TYR A 53 -32.40 1.31 -16.87
N PHE A 54 -32.06 2.28 -16.01
CA PHE A 54 -32.28 3.69 -16.24
C PHE A 54 -31.06 4.51 -15.84
N ILE A 55 -30.91 5.69 -16.43
CA ILE A 55 -29.84 6.63 -16.16
C ILE A 55 -30.39 8.05 -16.29
N PHE A 56 -30.01 8.92 -15.36
CA PHE A 56 -30.18 10.36 -15.40
C PHE A 56 -28.82 11.00 -15.66
N GLU A 57 -28.79 11.97 -16.55
CA GLU A 57 -27.60 12.79 -16.79
C GLU A 57 -27.69 14.04 -15.93
N LEU A 58 -26.88 14.09 -14.88
CA LEU A 58 -26.88 15.22 -13.95
C LEU A 58 -25.99 16.32 -14.54
N PRO A 59 -26.49 17.55 -14.71
CA PRO A 59 -25.69 18.66 -15.21
C PRO A 59 -24.53 18.96 -14.27
N ALA A 60 -23.53 19.69 -14.78
CA ALA A 60 -22.45 20.19 -13.94
C ALA A 60 -23.02 21.00 -12.76
N HIS A 61 -22.52 20.67 -11.57
CA HIS A 61 -22.98 21.26 -10.31
C HIS A 61 -21.77 21.79 -9.54
N GLU A 62 -21.89 22.99 -9.01
CA GLU A 62 -20.87 23.56 -8.12
C GLU A 62 -20.76 22.76 -6.81
N ALA A 63 -19.74 23.04 -6.01
CA ALA A 63 -19.58 22.32 -4.75
C ALA A 63 -20.78 22.53 -3.81
N SER A 64 -21.30 21.44 -3.26
CA SER A 64 -22.42 21.45 -2.30
C SER A 64 -22.40 20.20 -1.42
N SER A 65 -23.14 20.22 -0.32
CA SER A 65 -23.21 19.12 0.65
C SER A 65 -24.60 19.01 1.27
N ASN A 66 -24.93 17.86 1.84
CA ASN A 66 -26.21 17.59 2.51
C ASN A 66 -27.43 17.69 1.57
N LEU A 67 -27.31 17.26 0.32
CA LEU A 67 -28.44 17.18 -0.60
C LEU A 67 -29.19 15.86 -0.47
N ASP A 68 -30.52 15.92 -0.59
CA ASP A 68 -31.38 14.74 -0.62
C ASP A 68 -31.90 14.51 -2.04
N PHE A 69 -31.59 13.35 -2.61
CA PHE A 69 -32.09 12.90 -3.90
C PHE A 69 -33.39 12.14 -3.69
N THR A 70 -34.49 12.66 -4.21
CA THR A 70 -35.80 11.99 -4.19
C THR A 70 -36.01 11.25 -5.51
N ILE A 71 -36.19 9.94 -5.41
CA ILE A 71 -36.55 9.07 -6.54
C ILE A 71 -38.03 8.70 -6.39
N GLN A 72 -38.78 8.80 -7.47
CA GLN A 72 -40.18 8.40 -7.50
C GLN A 72 -40.46 7.46 -8.67
N ILE A 73 -41.17 6.36 -8.36
CA ILE A 73 -41.66 5.38 -9.35
C ILE A 73 -43.11 5.10 -9.00
N ASP A 74 -44.01 5.40 -9.94
CA ASP A 74 -45.46 5.36 -9.71
C ASP A 74 -45.85 6.18 -8.44
N ARG A 75 -46.27 5.51 -7.37
CA ARG A 75 -46.64 6.11 -6.07
C ARG A 75 -45.59 5.90 -4.98
N GLU A 76 -44.55 5.15 -5.26
CA GLU A 76 -43.48 4.85 -4.29
C GLU A 76 -42.39 5.92 -4.38
N LYS A 77 -41.88 6.33 -3.21
CA LYS A 77 -40.84 7.36 -3.06
C LYS A 77 -39.68 6.80 -2.25
N TRP A 78 -38.47 7.00 -2.76
CA TRP A 78 -37.22 6.71 -2.09
C TRP A 78 -36.44 8.01 -1.94
N VAL A 79 -35.71 8.16 -0.83
CA VAL A 79 -34.85 9.31 -0.59
C VAL A 79 -33.46 8.77 -0.30
N ILE A 80 -32.49 9.27 -1.05
CA ILE A 80 -31.07 9.05 -0.82
C ILE A 80 -30.53 10.32 -0.20
N ARG A 81 -29.89 10.20 0.95
CA ARG A 81 -29.56 11.34 1.81
C ARG A 81 -28.09 11.68 1.77
N ASP A 82 -27.79 12.93 2.09
CA ASP A 82 -26.41 13.41 2.23
C ASP A 82 -25.55 13.15 0.99
N ILE A 83 -26.09 13.55 -0.16
CA ILE A 83 -25.32 13.63 -1.39
C ILE A 83 -24.54 14.94 -1.40
N SER A 84 -23.26 14.86 -1.76
CA SER A 84 -22.41 16.03 -1.95
C SER A 84 -21.90 16.10 -3.39
N PHE A 85 -21.72 17.31 -3.90
CA PHE A 85 -20.92 17.56 -5.10
C PHE A 85 -19.56 18.09 -4.65
N GLY A 86 -18.50 17.36 -4.97
CA GLY A 86 -17.15 17.58 -4.44
C GLY A 86 -16.06 17.05 -5.37
N ASP A 87 -14.82 16.99 -4.88
CA ASP A 87 -13.71 16.43 -5.64
C ASP A 87 -13.56 14.94 -5.31
N VAL A 88 -13.70 14.07 -6.32
CA VAL A 88 -13.75 12.61 -6.16
C VAL A 88 -12.44 11.98 -6.63
N PHE A 89 -11.84 11.10 -5.83
CA PHE A 89 -10.56 10.46 -6.12
C PHE A 89 -10.69 8.93 -6.10
N LEU A 90 -10.07 8.27 -7.08
CA LEU A 90 -9.89 6.82 -7.06
C LEU A 90 -8.51 6.48 -6.50
N LEU A 91 -8.47 5.71 -5.42
CA LEU A 91 -7.26 5.29 -4.73
C LEU A 91 -7.07 3.80 -5.02
N SER A 92 -5.97 3.42 -5.65
CA SER A 92 -5.77 2.03 -6.06
C SER A 92 -4.31 1.57 -5.96
N GLY A 93 -4.13 0.26 -6.09
CA GLY A 93 -2.84 -0.41 -5.92
C GLY A 93 -2.93 -1.49 -4.85
N GLN A 94 -1.93 -1.55 -3.98
CA GLN A 94 -1.82 -2.63 -2.98
C GLN A 94 -1.71 -2.12 -1.55
N SER A 95 -1.09 -2.92 -0.68
CA SER A 95 -1.01 -2.73 0.77
C SER A 95 -0.57 -1.33 1.22
N ASN A 96 0.38 -0.68 0.54
CA ASN A 96 0.79 0.70 0.88
C ASN A 96 -0.31 1.75 0.63
N MET A 97 -1.13 1.59 -0.43
CA MET A 97 -2.33 2.39 -0.63
C MET A 97 -3.45 2.00 0.34
N GLN A 98 -3.58 0.72 0.65
CA GLN A 98 -4.66 0.18 1.48
C GLN A 98 -4.49 0.48 2.98
N LEU A 99 -3.24 0.68 3.45
CA LEU A 99 -2.90 0.70 4.88
C LEU A 99 -3.79 1.69 5.67
N PRO A 100 -4.60 1.19 6.63
CA PRO A 100 -5.61 1.99 7.30
C PRO A 100 -5.03 2.86 8.41
N MET A 101 -5.72 3.95 8.77
CA MET A 101 -5.32 4.84 9.88
C MET A 101 -5.20 4.09 11.23
N ASP A 102 -5.90 2.97 11.44
CA ASP A 102 -5.71 2.15 12.64
C ASP A 102 -4.26 1.67 12.80
N ARG A 103 -3.59 1.33 11.69
CA ARG A 103 -2.17 0.94 11.68
C ARG A 103 -1.25 2.12 11.99
N LEU A 104 -1.75 3.35 11.92
CA LEU A 104 -0.99 4.58 12.13
C LEU A 104 -1.32 5.26 13.47
N LYS A 105 -2.25 4.74 14.26
CA LYS A 105 -2.73 5.35 15.52
C LYS A 105 -1.64 5.63 16.55
N MET A 106 -0.55 4.87 16.52
CA MET A 106 0.59 5.10 17.42
C MET A 106 1.45 6.28 16.98
N LEU A 107 1.60 6.49 15.67
CA LEU A 107 2.36 7.62 15.12
C LEU A 107 1.51 8.90 15.10
N TYR A 108 0.19 8.78 14.91
CA TYR A 108 -0.75 9.88 14.86
C TYR A 108 -1.95 9.68 15.81
N PRO A 109 -1.73 9.59 17.14
CA PRO A 109 -2.81 9.33 18.10
C PRO A 109 -3.87 10.44 18.13
N ASP A 110 -3.44 11.68 17.90
CA ASP A 110 -4.32 12.85 17.86
C ASP A 110 -5.27 12.83 16.66
N GLU A 111 -4.79 12.36 15.49
CA GLU A 111 -5.63 12.27 14.29
C GLU A 111 -6.79 11.30 14.50
N VAL A 112 -6.52 10.16 15.15
CA VAL A 112 -7.53 9.13 15.43
C VAL A 112 -8.45 9.55 16.57
N SER A 113 -7.91 10.07 17.68
CA SER A 113 -8.72 10.42 18.86
C SER A 113 -9.58 11.67 18.67
N LYS A 114 -9.17 12.61 17.80
CA LYS A 114 -9.88 13.88 17.52
C LYS A 114 -10.55 13.87 16.14
N ALA A 115 -10.72 12.69 15.53
CA ALA A 115 -11.28 12.50 14.20
C ALA A 115 -12.67 13.17 14.06
N ASN A 116 -12.71 14.31 13.37
CA ASN A 116 -13.95 15.07 13.17
C ASN A 116 -13.91 15.87 11.86
N ASN A 117 -13.84 15.17 10.72
CA ASN A 117 -14.02 15.79 9.41
C ASN A 117 -15.18 15.13 8.65
N PRO A 118 -16.43 15.62 8.83
CA PRO A 118 -17.59 15.03 8.18
C PRO A 118 -17.64 15.29 6.67
N HIS A 119 -16.81 16.18 6.12
CA HIS A 119 -16.80 16.52 4.69
C HIS A 119 -15.86 15.66 3.84
N ILE A 120 -15.12 14.74 4.48
CA ILE A 120 -14.35 13.71 3.79
C ILE A 120 -15.13 12.41 3.90
N HIS A 121 -15.68 11.97 2.77
CA HIS A 121 -16.44 10.74 2.65
C HIS A 121 -15.59 9.70 1.94
N PHE A 122 -15.72 8.44 2.32
CA PHE A 122 -14.98 7.37 1.69
C PHE A 122 -15.80 6.09 1.50
N PHE A 123 -15.47 5.35 0.46
CA PHE A 123 -16.12 4.12 0.05
C PHE A 123 -15.04 3.07 -0.25
N GLU A 124 -15.11 1.93 0.42
CA GLU A 124 -14.23 0.79 0.17
C GLU A 124 -14.89 -0.15 -0.85
N VAL A 125 -14.25 -0.34 -1.99
CA VAL A 125 -14.71 -1.26 -3.03
C VAL A 125 -14.49 -2.69 -2.53
N PRO A 126 -15.52 -3.57 -2.59
CA PRO A 126 -15.36 -4.97 -2.16
C PRO A 126 -14.24 -5.69 -2.91
N GLU A 127 -13.37 -6.39 -2.18
CA GLU A 127 -12.27 -7.19 -2.73
C GLU A 127 -12.78 -8.48 -3.37
N SER A 128 -13.38 -8.36 -4.54
CA SER A 128 -14.14 -9.44 -5.16
C SER A 128 -13.64 -9.71 -6.58
N PRO A 129 -12.60 -10.55 -6.76
CA PRO A 129 -12.04 -10.83 -8.07
C PRO A 129 -13.04 -11.61 -8.94
N VAL A 130 -13.10 -11.29 -10.23
CA VAL A 130 -13.99 -11.95 -11.20
C VAL A 130 -13.25 -12.31 -12.49
N PHE A 131 -13.40 -13.54 -12.96
CA PHE A 131 -12.68 -14.03 -14.14
C PHE A 131 -13.58 -14.26 -15.36
N LYS A 132 -14.86 -14.53 -15.15
CA LYS A 132 -15.80 -14.88 -16.22
C LYS A 132 -16.18 -13.68 -17.09
N GLU A 133 -16.73 -12.63 -16.46
CA GLU A 133 -17.15 -11.40 -17.13
C GLU A 133 -16.90 -10.18 -16.23
N LYS A 134 -16.72 -9.01 -16.83
CA LYS A 134 -16.62 -7.74 -16.10
C LYS A 134 -17.92 -7.50 -15.34
N ARG A 135 -17.83 -7.20 -14.05
CA ARG A 135 -19.00 -6.81 -13.26
C ARG A 135 -19.56 -5.49 -13.79
N LYS A 136 -20.89 -5.41 -13.82
CA LYS A 136 -21.61 -4.17 -14.14
C LYS A 136 -21.75 -3.27 -12.91
N GLU A 137 -21.97 -3.90 -11.75
CA GLU A 137 -22.23 -3.24 -10.47
C GLU A 137 -21.41 -3.89 -9.35
N LEU A 138 -21.15 -3.12 -8.30
CA LEU A 138 -20.60 -3.64 -7.05
C LEU A 138 -21.65 -4.47 -6.30
N GLU A 139 -21.20 -5.52 -5.60
CA GLU A 139 -22.10 -6.43 -4.87
C GLU A 139 -22.54 -5.87 -3.51
N SER A 140 -21.74 -4.98 -2.93
CA SER A 140 -21.96 -4.35 -1.63
C SER A 140 -21.17 -3.03 -1.52
N GLY A 141 -21.35 -2.33 -0.41
CA GLY A 141 -20.57 -1.17 -0.01
C GLY A 141 -21.42 -0.07 0.61
N VAL A 142 -20.78 0.80 1.39
CA VAL A 142 -21.40 1.95 2.05
C VAL A 142 -20.40 3.10 2.10
N TRP A 143 -20.91 4.32 2.12
CA TRP A 143 -20.10 5.51 2.36
C TRP A 143 -19.94 5.76 3.85
N TYR A 144 -18.70 5.96 4.28
CA TYR A 144 -18.32 6.37 5.62
C TYR A 144 -17.82 7.81 5.61
N ARG A 145 -17.63 8.41 6.79
CA ARG A 145 -17.04 9.75 6.95
C ARG A 145 -15.78 9.68 7.79
N ALA A 146 -14.85 10.62 7.61
CA ALA A 146 -13.61 10.70 8.40
C ALA A 146 -13.86 11.25 9.82
N ILE A 147 -14.72 10.58 10.59
CA ILE A 147 -15.15 10.94 11.95
C ILE A 147 -15.05 9.72 12.87
N GLY A 148 -14.71 9.96 14.14
CA GLY A 148 -14.69 8.94 15.19
C GLY A 148 -14.00 7.62 14.77
N GLU A 149 -14.69 6.50 15.02
CA GLU A 149 -14.18 5.15 14.73
C GLU A 149 -14.08 4.85 13.22
N ASP A 150 -14.88 5.51 12.37
CA ASP A 150 -14.84 5.27 10.92
C ASP A 150 -13.47 5.67 10.34
N LEU A 151 -12.83 6.72 10.87
CA LEU A 151 -11.50 7.14 10.40
C LEU A 151 -10.49 5.99 10.44
N LYS A 152 -10.57 5.09 11.42
CA LYS A 152 -9.62 3.98 11.59
C LYS A 152 -9.55 3.06 10.37
N ARG A 153 -10.61 3.00 9.55
CA ARG A 153 -10.72 2.16 8.35
C ARG A 153 -10.12 2.81 7.12
N LEU A 154 -10.21 4.15 7.06
CA LEU A 154 -9.72 4.93 5.93
C LEU A 154 -8.21 4.74 5.74
N SER A 155 -7.79 4.55 4.49
CA SER A 155 -6.38 4.55 4.09
C SER A 155 -5.65 5.80 4.61
N GLY A 156 -4.49 5.62 5.22
CA GLY A 156 -3.71 6.73 5.76
C GLY A 156 -3.27 7.74 4.70
N ILE A 157 -2.83 7.26 3.52
CA ILE A 157 -2.48 8.14 2.40
C ILE A 157 -3.71 8.92 1.94
N ALA A 158 -4.84 8.22 1.78
CA ALA A 158 -6.08 8.84 1.34
C ALA A 158 -6.57 9.91 2.33
N TYR A 159 -6.52 9.62 3.63
CA TYR A 159 -6.90 10.55 4.68
C TYR A 159 -6.06 11.82 4.65
N PHE A 160 -4.73 11.70 4.72
CA PHE A 160 -3.86 12.88 4.77
C PHE A 160 -3.94 13.70 3.48
N PHE A 161 -4.08 13.06 2.32
CA PHE A 161 -4.27 13.75 1.04
C PHE A 161 -5.58 14.54 1.04
N ALA A 162 -6.68 13.90 1.41
CA ALA A 162 -7.99 14.53 1.47
C ALA A 162 -8.06 15.65 2.52
N LYS A 163 -7.39 15.46 3.67
CA LYS A 163 -7.30 16.47 4.72
C LYS A 163 -6.60 17.73 4.24
N GLU A 164 -5.43 17.60 3.59
CA GLU A 164 -4.70 18.75 3.03
C GLU A 164 -5.49 19.44 1.92
N LYS A 165 -6.13 18.66 1.03
CA LYS A 165 -6.96 19.20 -0.03
C LYS A 165 -8.19 19.94 0.51
N TYR A 166 -8.93 19.32 1.44
CA TYR A 166 -10.10 19.95 2.08
C TYR A 166 -9.70 21.22 2.83
N LYS A 167 -8.60 21.18 3.58
CA LYS A 167 -8.08 22.35 4.30
C LYS A 167 -7.77 23.52 3.37
N LYS A 168 -7.27 23.25 2.16
CA LYS A 168 -6.97 24.27 1.17
C LYS A 168 -8.22 24.81 0.48
N ASP A 169 -9.10 23.92 0.04
CA ASP A 169 -10.16 24.28 -0.92
C ASP A 169 -11.54 24.46 -0.26
N GLY A 170 -11.76 23.87 0.92
CA GLY A 170 -13.07 23.86 1.60
C GLY A 170 -14.14 23.02 0.91
N ILE A 171 -13.77 22.22 -0.10
CA ILE A 171 -14.69 21.46 -0.94
C ILE A 171 -14.83 20.02 -0.42
N PRO A 172 -16.06 19.45 -0.32
CA PRO A 172 -16.26 18.05 0.06
C PRO A 172 -15.41 17.09 -0.78
N ILE A 173 -14.89 16.05 -0.15
CA ILE A 173 -13.99 15.08 -0.79
C ILE A 173 -14.63 13.69 -0.78
N GLY A 174 -14.68 13.06 -1.96
CA GLY A 174 -15.08 11.66 -2.11
C GLY A 174 -13.88 10.78 -2.38
N LEU A 175 -13.67 9.74 -1.57
CA LEU A 175 -12.55 8.81 -1.72
C LEU A 175 -13.09 7.41 -2.04
N ILE A 176 -12.79 6.89 -3.22
CA ILE A 176 -13.14 5.51 -3.59
C ILE A 176 -11.87 4.67 -3.53
N LEU A 177 -11.78 3.78 -2.54
CA LEU A 177 -10.64 2.92 -2.30
C LEU A 177 -10.84 1.56 -2.98
N ALA A 178 -10.00 1.27 -3.97
CA ALA A 178 -9.92 -0.01 -4.67
C ALA A 178 -8.46 -0.51 -4.63
N ALA A 179 -7.99 -0.94 -3.47
CA ALA A 179 -6.62 -1.41 -3.26
C ALA A 179 -6.61 -2.75 -2.53
N VAL A 180 -5.73 -3.67 -2.93
CA VAL A 180 -5.66 -5.04 -2.39
C VAL A 180 -4.21 -5.45 -2.12
N GLY A 181 -3.90 -5.75 -0.86
CA GLY A 181 -2.59 -6.23 -0.43
C GLY A 181 -2.04 -7.38 -1.26
N GLY A 182 -0.77 -7.30 -1.64
CA GLY A 182 -0.06 -8.34 -2.38
C GLY A 182 -0.46 -8.49 -3.85
N SER A 183 -1.40 -7.69 -4.37
CA SER A 183 -1.82 -7.81 -5.76
C SER A 183 -0.74 -7.31 -6.75
N PRO A 184 -0.34 -8.13 -7.75
CA PRO A 184 0.53 -7.69 -8.83
C PRO A 184 -0.23 -6.84 -9.85
N ILE A 185 0.48 -6.08 -10.68
CA ILE A 185 -0.14 -5.19 -11.68
C ILE A 185 -1.09 -5.93 -12.64
N ASN A 186 -0.80 -7.20 -12.94
CA ASN A 186 -1.61 -8.00 -13.84
C ASN A 186 -3.04 -8.25 -13.33
N SER A 187 -3.28 -8.19 -12.02
CA SER A 187 -4.63 -8.30 -11.44
C SER A 187 -5.53 -7.11 -11.80
N TRP A 188 -4.92 -5.97 -12.14
CA TRP A 188 -5.56 -4.66 -12.37
C TRP A 188 -5.73 -4.29 -13.85
N MET A 189 -5.44 -5.23 -14.76
CA MET A 189 -5.52 -5.03 -16.21
C MET A 189 -6.54 -5.99 -16.83
N SER A 190 -7.21 -5.58 -17.90
CA SER A 190 -8.15 -6.50 -18.55
C SER A 190 -7.47 -7.67 -19.26
N GLU A 191 -8.18 -8.78 -19.42
CA GLU A 191 -7.78 -9.91 -20.25
C GLU A 191 -7.26 -9.49 -21.64
N LEU A 192 -7.95 -8.54 -22.29
CA LEU A 192 -7.56 -8.06 -23.62
C LEU A 192 -6.20 -7.37 -23.58
N THR A 193 -5.99 -6.46 -22.62
CA THR A 193 -4.73 -5.74 -22.46
C THR A 193 -3.58 -6.71 -22.15
N LEU A 194 -3.80 -7.65 -21.24
CA LEU A 194 -2.82 -8.67 -20.89
C LEU A 194 -2.47 -9.56 -22.08
N LYS A 195 -3.45 -9.94 -22.90
CA LYS A 195 -3.22 -10.71 -24.14
C LYS A 195 -2.38 -9.92 -25.13
N THR A 196 -2.65 -8.64 -25.34
CA THR A 196 -1.85 -7.77 -26.22
C THR A 196 -0.41 -7.62 -25.73
N LEU A 197 -0.19 -7.69 -24.41
CA LEU A 197 1.13 -7.61 -23.78
C LEU A 197 1.83 -8.96 -23.63
N ASN A 198 1.26 -10.06 -24.15
CA ASN A 198 1.75 -11.43 -23.91
C ASN A 198 2.00 -11.73 -22.42
N SER A 199 1.18 -11.13 -21.54
CA SER A 199 1.29 -11.24 -20.08
C SER A 199 0.10 -12.01 -19.47
N LEU A 200 -0.80 -12.54 -20.31
CA LEU A 200 -1.92 -13.36 -19.86
C LEU A 200 -1.42 -14.79 -19.54
N PRO A 201 -1.63 -15.31 -18.32
CA PRO A 201 -1.21 -16.67 -17.97
C PRO A 201 -1.87 -17.73 -18.86
N ILE A 202 -1.14 -18.79 -19.20
CA ILE A 202 -1.65 -19.90 -20.06
C ILE A 202 -2.88 -20.56 -19.44
N TYR A 203 -2.94 -20.65 -18.10
CA TYR A 203 -4.05 -21.25 -17.36
C TYR A 203 -5.23 -20.28 -17.13
N TYR A 204 -5.19 -19.05 -17.65
CA TYR A 204 -6.21 -18.04 -17.38
C TYR A 204 -7.62 -18.48 -17.80
N SER A 205 -7.76 -19.26 -18.88
CA SER A 205 -9.05 -19.80 -19.31
C SER A 205 -9.70 -20.69 -18.25
N SER A 206 -8.90 -21.44 -17.49
CA SER A 206 -9.37 -22.28 -16.38
C SER A 206 -9.91 -21.45 -15.21
N LEU A 207 -9.40 -20.23 -14.98
CA LEU A 207 -9.91 -19.35 -13.92
C LEU A 207 -11.36 -18.91 -14.15
N LYS A 208 -11.85 -18.96 -15.40
CA LYS A 208 -13.25 -18.65 -15.74
C LYS A 208 -14.24 -19.73 -15.30
N ASP A 209 -13.74 -20.91 -14.96
CA ASP A 209 -14.53 -22.01 -14.43
C ASP A 209 -14.58 -21.90 -12.89
N GLU A 210 -15.76 -21.63 -12.36
CA GLU A 210 -16.00 -21.53 -10.92
C GLU A 210 -15.66 -22.84 -10.18
N THR A 211 -15.78 -24.00 -10.84
CA THR A 211 -15.42 -25.28 -10.24
C THR A 211 -13.91 -25.44 -10.09
N PHE A 212 -13.13 -24.97 -11.07
CA PHE A 212 -11.67 -24.97 -11.01
C PHE A 212 -11.17 -24.02 -9.93
N LEU A 213 -11.71 -22.80 -9.86
CA LEU A 213 -11.32 -21.83 -8.83
C LEU A 213 -11.66 -22.37 -7.43
N LYS A 214 -12.87 -22.90 -7.24
CA LYS A 214 -13.27 -23.51 -5.97
C LYS A 214 -12.37 -24.68 -5.59
N TYR A 215 -12.04 -25.55 -6.54
CA TYR A 215 -11.11 -26.65 -6.31
C TYR A 215 -9.73 -26.16 -5.82
N ARG A 216 -9.16 -25.15 -6.48
CA ARG A 216 -7.87 -24.57 -6.06
C ARG A 216 -7.92 -23.96 -4.68
N THR A 217 -8.98 -23.19 -4.38
CA THR A 217 -9.16 -22.58 -3.06
C THR A 217 -9.31 -23.65 -1.99
N THR A 218 -10.14 -24.68 -2.21
CA THR A 218 -10.31 -25.77 -1.25
C THR A 218 -9.02 -26.57 -1.04
N LEU A 219 -8.27 -26.86 -2.10
CA LEU A 219 -6.99 -27.56 -2.00
C LEU A 219 -5.97 -26.76 -1.17
N ASP A 220 -5.90 -25.44 -1.39
CA ASP A 220 -5.07 -24.56 -0.57
C ASP A 220 -5.54 -24.54 0.88
N GLU A 221 -6.83 -24.33 1.15
CA GLU A 221 -7.41 -24.35 2.50
C GLU A 221 -7.09 -25.66 3.25
N GLU A 222 -7.22 -26.81 2.59
CA GLU A 222 -6.87 -28.11 3.14
C GLU A 222 -5.37 -28.20 3.46
N TYR A 223 -4.51 -27.75 2.56
CA TYR A 223 -3.06 -27.70 2.78
C TYR A 223 -2.69 -26.78 3.95
N GLN A 224 -3.18 -25.53 3.96
CA GLN A 224 -2.89 -24.55 5.01
C GLN A 224 -3.37 -25.05 6.38
N THR A 225 -4.58 -25.63 6.43
CA THR A 225 -5.15 -26.23 7.65
C THR A 225 -4.33 -27.43 8.11
N GLY A 226 -3.93 -28.31 7.19
CA GLY A 226 -3.09 -29.47 7.49
C GLY A 226 -1.71 -29.06 8.02
N TYR A 227 -1.09 -28.06 7.41
CA TYR A 227 0.18 -27.50 7.85
C TYR A 227 0.07 -26.90 9.26
N GLN A 228 -0.99 -26.13 9.53
CA GLN A 228 -1.24 -25.57 10.87
C GLN A 228 -1.41 -26.67 11.93
N LYS A 229 -2.19 -27.72 11.63
CA LYS A 229 -2.34 -28.87 12.54
C LYS A 229 -1.01 -29.55 12.82
N MET A 230 -0.19 -29.79 11.80
CA MET A 230 1.16 -30.35 11.96
C MET A 230 2.04 -29.43 12.82
N CYS A 231 1.99 -28.12 12.59
CA CYS A 231 2.69 -27.11 13.37
C CYS A 231 2.34 -27.16 14.86
N GLU A 232 1.06 -27.29 15.21
CA GLU A 232 0.61 -27.36 16.60
C GLU A 232 0.88 -28.71 17.27
N GLN A 233 0.59 -29.81 16.60
CA GLN A 233 0.68 -31.16 17.19
C GLN A 233 2.11 -31.62 17.43
N THR A 234 3.07 -31.11 16.67
CA THR A 234 4.48 -31.50 16.79
C THR A 234 5.29 -30.53 17.67
N ASP A 235 4.71 -29.41 18.10
CA ASP A 235 5.40 -28.40 18.88
C ASP A 235 5.57 -28.83 20.34
N ARG A 236 6.81 -29.19 20.71
CA ARG A 236 7.16 -29.57 22.09
C ARG A 236 6.81 -28.51 23.11
N GLY A 237 6.85 -27.22 22.77
CA GLY A 237 6.52 -26.17 23.74
C GLY A 237 5.04 -26.10 24.09
N LEU A 238 4.16 -26.57 23.19
CA LEU A 238 2.75 -26.80 23.53
C LEU A 238 2.58 -28.07 24.36
N LEU A 239 3.21 -29.18 23.95
CA LEU A 239 3.10 -30.48 24.64
C LEU A 239 3.64 -30.44 26.07
N GLU A 240 4.73 -29.73 26.30
CA GLU A 240 5.41 -29.57 27.61
C GLU A 240 5.01 -28.28 28.34
N ASN A 241 4.13 -27.47 27.73
CA ASN A 241 3.55 -26.27 28.32
C ASN A 241 4.57 -25.19 28.78
N TRP A 242 5.54 -24.86 27.90
CA TRP A 242 6.64 -23.92 28.15
C TRP A 242 6.20 -22.47 28.47
N LYS A 243 4.93 -22.13 28.20
CA LYS A 243 4.33 -20.83 28.56
C LYS A 243 4.13 -20.62 30.07
N THR A 244 4.11 -21.68 30.86
CA THR A 244 3.78 -21.59 32.30
C THR A 244 4.87 -20.91 33.13
N VAL A 245 4.48 -20.13 34.13
CA VAL A 245 5.43 -19.37 34.97
C VAL A 245 6.41 -20.28 35.72
N THR A 246 5.99 -21.49 36.07
CA THR A 246 6.77 -22.48 36.84
C THR A 246 7.69 -23.34 35.99
N PHE A 247 7.66 -23.23 34.66
CA PHE A 247 8.53 -24.01 33.78
C PHE A 247 10.01 -23.65 34.00
N ASP A 248 10.86 -24.66 34.09
CA ASP A 248 12.31 -24.53 34.26
C ASP A 248 13.01 -24.42 32.88
N ASP A 249 13.56 -23.25 32.62
CA ASP A 249 14.26 -22.88 31.39
C ASP A 249 15.78 -22.75 31.59
N SER A 250 16.33 -23.28 32.69
CA SER A 250 17.77 -23.21 33.00
C SER A 250 18.65 -23.80 31.89
N GLU A 251 18.21 -24.89 31.27
CA GLU A 251 18.88 -25.59 30.17
C GLU A 251 18.59 -24.99 28.76
N TRP A 252 18.02 -23.79 28.69
CA TRP A 252 17.78 -23.10 27.42
C TRP A 252 18.97 -22.24 27.04
N GLU A 253 19.27 -22.22 25.72
CA GLU A 253 20.29 -21.35 25.16
C GLU A 253 19.88 -19.88 25.29
N GLU A 254 20.86 -18.99 25.26
CA GLU A 254 20.63 -17.54 25.36
C GLU A 254 20.80 -16.86 24.00
N VAL A 255 19.96 -15.86 23.75
CA VAL A 255 20.01 -14.98 22.58
C VAL A 255 19.70 -13.54 22.95
N GLU A 256 20.21 -12.64 22.13
CA GLU A 256 19.80 -11.24 22.10
C GLU A 256 18.87 -11.04 20.89
N LEU A 257 17.75 -10.33 21.06
CA LEU A 257 16.78 -10.15 19.97
C LEU A 257 17.28 -9.19 18.88
N ASN A 258 18.21 -8.30 19.22
CA ASN A 258 18.86 -7.37 18.30
C ASN A 258 20.08 -7.96 17.57
N LYS A 259 20.37 -9.25 17.74
CA LYS A 259 21.45 -9.96 17.04
C LYS A 259 20.91 -11.10 16.18
N GLN A 260 21.66 -11.42 15.13
CA GLN A 260 21.33 -12.55 14.26
C GLN A 260 21.44 -13.87 15.02
N TRP A 261 20.37 -14.66 15.00
CA TRP A 261 20.33 -15.97 15.64
C TRP A 261 21.03 -17.04 14.82
N LEU A 262 21.43 -18.12 15.49
CA LEU A 262 21.95 -19.34 14.86
C LEU A 262 20.96 -19.88 13.83
N GLN A 263 21.46 -20.46 12.74
CA GLN A 263 20.63 -20.98 11.63
C GLN A 263 19.56 -21.97 12.11
N LYS A 264 19.89 -22.80 13.11
CA LYS A 264 18.95 -23.73 13.74
C LYS A 264 17.73 -23.06 14.38
N TYR A 265 17.68 -21.75 14.54
CA TYR A 265 16.51 -20.99 15.03
C TYR A 265 15.84 -20.14 13.97
N ARG A 266 16.25 -20.27 12.71
CA ARG A 266 15.79 -19.45 11.58
C ARG A 266 15.17 -20.26 10.45
N THR A 267 15.14 -21.59 10.58
CA THR A 267 14.47 -22.50 9.65
C THR A 267 13.02 -22.78 10.09
N PRO A 268 12.14 -23.22 9.17
CA PRO A 268 10.73 -23.43 9.46
C PRO A 268 10.46 -24.32 10.70
N GLY A 269 9.40 -23.97 11.42
CA GLY A 269 9.03 -24.53 12.72
C GLY A 269 8.72 -23.46 13.77
N CYS A 270 8.44 -23.92 14.98
CA CYS A 270 8.14 -23.11 16.15
C CYS A 270 9.40 -22.88 16.98
N ILE A 271 9.63 -21.62 17.34
CA ILE A 271 10.66 -21.16 18.27
C ILE A 271 9.99 -20.55 19.47
N TRP A 272 10.50 -20.87 20.65
CA TRP A 272 10.03 -20.32 21.91
C TRP A 272 11.11 -19.43 22.50
N LEU A 273 10.74 -18.20 22.82
CA LEU A 273 11.53 -17.26 23.58
C LEU A 273 10.92 -17.09 24.96
N ARG A 274 11.76 -16.92 25.98
CA ARG A 274 11.30 -16.73 27.35
C ARG A 274 12.21 -15.74 28.07
N LYS A 275 11.60 -14.85 28.86
CA LYS A 275 12.30 -13.87 29.68
C LYS A 275 11.55 -13.60 30.96
N LYS A 276 12.30 -13.61 32.07
CA LYS A 276 11.80 -13.28 33.39
C LYS A 276 12.45 -12.00 33.87
N ILE A 277 11.66 -10.99 34.19
CA ILE A 277 12.14 -9.68 34.63
C ILE A 277 11.52 -9.32 35.97
N VAL A 278 12.33 -8.71 36.84
CA VAL A 278 11.86 -8.06 38.06
C VAL A 278 11.63 -6.59 37.72
N LEU A 279 10.39 -6.14 37.82
CA LEU A 279 10.04 -4.78 37.46
C LEU A 279 10.45 -3.78 38.55
N PRO A 280 10.86 -2.55 38.18
CA PRO A 280 10.95 -1.45 39.12
C PRO A 280 9.60 -1.21 39.79
N LYS A 281 9.61 -0.86 41.09
CA LYS A 281 8.37 -0.59 41.86
C LYS A 281 7.45 0.44 41.20
N THR A 282 7.99 1.34 40.40
CA THR A 282 7.21 2.37 39.69
C THR A 282 6.31 1.81 38.58
N PHE A 283 6.50 0.57 38.12
CA PHE A 283 5.64 -0.08 37.14
C PHE A 283 4.55 -0.96 37.77
N VAL A 284 4.73 -1.38 39.03
CA VAL A 284 3.83 -2.34 39.68
C VAL A 284 2.43 -1.75 39.86
N GLY A 285 1.41 -2.50 39.46
CA GLY A 285 -0.01 -2.12 39.50
C GLY A 285 -0.44 -1.15 38.39
N LYS A 286 0.47 -0.69 37.52
CA LYS A 286 0.12 0.19 36.40
C LYS A 286 -0.37 -0.59 35.19
N THR A 287 -1.03 0.14 34.27
CA THR A 287 -1.24 -0.29 32.90
C THR A 287 -0.02 0.06 32.05
N ALA A 288 0.38 -0.83 31.15
CA ALA A 288 1.46 -0.62 30.21
C ALA A 288 1.16 -1.29 28.87
N GLN A 289 1.80 -0.80 27.81
CA GLN A 289 1.84 -1.45 26.52
C GLN A 289 3.17 -2.21 26.36
N LEU A 290 3.08 -3.48 25.98
CA LEU A 290 4.20 -4.35 25.63
C LEU A 290 4.47 -4.25 24.13
N TYR A 291 5.66 -3.73 23.78
CA TYR A 291 6.17 -3.61 22.43
C TYR A 291 7.21 -4.70 22.18
N LEU A 292 7.04 -5.47 21.10
CA LEU A 292 7.93 -6.58 20.73
C LEU A 292 8.38 -6.52 19.26
N GLY A 293 8.36 -5.34 18.65
CA GLY A 293 8.78 -5.14 17.27
C GLY A 293 7.95 -5.96 16.27
N THR A 294 8.60 -6.52 15.26
CA THR A 294 8.00 -7.36 14.22
C THR A 294 8.72 -8.70 14.11
N MET A 295 8.01 -9.76 13.72
CA MET A 295 8.50 -11.14 13.65
C MET A 295 8.14 -11.74 12.29
N LYS A 296 8.99 -12.61 11.73
CA LYS A 296 8.94 -13.03 10.31
C LYS A 296 7.57 -13.51 9.84
N ASP A 297 6.98 -14.54 10.46
CA ASP A 297 5.72 -15.09 9.95
C ASP A 297 4.59 -14.88 10.94
N ALA A 298 4.53 -15.61 12.05
CA ALA A 298 3.46 -15.43 13.02
C ALA A 298 3.97 -15.62 14.44
N ASP A 299 3.19 -15.17 15.41
CA ASP A 299 3.54 -15.32 16.82
C ASP A 299 2.34 -15.32 17.75
N GLU A 300 2.57 -15.90 18.93
CA GLU A 300 1.69 -15.83 20.09
C GLU A 300 2.50 -15.38 21.30
N VAL A 301 2.00 -14.37 22.02
CA VAL A 301 2.70 -13.78 23.16
C VAL A 301 1.92 -14.05 24.44
N PHE A 302 2.63 -14.58 25.44
CA PHE A 302 2.11 -14.87 26.76
C PHE A 302 2.83 -14.04 27.81
N VAL A 303 2.07 -13.50 28.76
CA VAL A 303 2.59 -12.81 29.94
C VAL A 303 2.04 -13.52 31.17
N ASN A 304 2.93 -13.95 32.06
CA ASN A 304 2.59 -14.72 33.26
C ASN A 304 1.72 -15.96 32.95
N GLY A 305 1.98 -16.61 31.81
CA GLY A 305 1.27 -17.80 31.34
C GLY A 305 -0.10 -17.56 30.69
N LYS A 306 -0.56 -16.30 30.60
CA LYS A 306 -1.79 -15.93 29.89
C LYS A 306 -1.47 -15.38 28.50
N LEU A 307 -2.23 -15.78 27.49
CA LEU A 307 -2.14 -15.20 26.14
C LEU A 307 -2.56 -13.73 26.20
N VAL A 308 -1.71 -12.82 25.76
CA VAL A 308 -2.00 -11.38 25.69
C VAL A 308 -2.25 -10.90 24.26
N GLY A 309 -1.82 -11.68 23.27
CA GLY A 309 -2.20 -11.49 21.88
C GLY A 309 -1.37 -12.33 20.91
N ASN A 310 -1.70 -12.19 19.63
CA ASN A 310 -1.06 -12.90 18.53
C ASN A 310 -1.00 -12.01 17.29
N THR A 311 -0.15 -12.37 16.34
CA THR A 311 -0.10 -11.75 15.00
C THR A 311 0.22 -12.83 13.98
N GLU A 312 -0.48 -12.82 12.84
CA GLU A 312 -0.47 -13.95 11.89
C GLU A 312 0.41 -13.74 10.65
N TYR A 313 1.06 -12.57 10.53
CA TYR A 313 1.96 -12.25 9.42
C TYR A 313 3.10 -11.28 9.84
N GLN A 314 4.05 -11.03 8.94
CA GLN A 314 5.31 -10.35 9.23
C GLN A 314 5.17 -8.92 9.76
N TYR A 315 4.32 -8.13 9.11
CA TYR A 315 4.49 -6.66 9.07
C TYR A 315 3.90 -5.87 10.24
N PRO A 316 2.84 -6.29 10.97
CA PRO A 316 2.30 -5.50 12.07
C PRO A 316 3.26 -5.47 13.27
N PRO A 317 3.45 -4.30 13.90
CA PRO A 317 4.14 -4.26 15.18
C PRO A 317 3.34 -5.00 16.25
N ARG A 318 4.03 -5.72 17.13
CA ARG A 318 3.44 -6.46 18.25
C ARG A 318 3.28 -5.50 19.42
N ILE A 319 2.04 -5.08 19.68
CA ILE A 319 1.69 -4.10 20.71
C ILE A 319 0.51 -4.67 21.51
N TYR A 320 0.73 -4.96 22.80
CA TYR A 320 -0.30 -5.56 23.66
C TYR A 320 -0.49 -4.75 24.94
N GLU A 321 -1.74 -4.46 25.29
CA GLU A 321 -2.07 -3.80 26.54
C GLU A 321 -2.03 -4.79 27.71
N LEU A 322 -1.30 -4.42 28.75
CA LEU A 322 -1.17 -5.16 30.01
C LEU A 322 -1.73 -4.30 31.14
N THR A 323 -2.63 -4.86 31.93
CA THR A 323 -3.20 -4.20 33.11
C THR A 323 -2.64 -4.80 34.40
N GLU A 324 -2.55 -3.97 35.45
CA GLU A 324 -2.13 -4.37 36.80
C GLU A 324 -0.80 -5.16 36.83
N LEU A 325 0.28 -4.57 36.32
CA LEU A 325 1.58 -5.24 36.25
C LEU A 325 2.07 -5.79 37.60
N SER A 326 2.45 -7.06 37.63
CA SER A 326 3.07 -7.71 38.80
C SER A 326 4.54 -7.31 38.98
N SER A 327 5.08 -7.45 40.19
CA SER A 327 6.50 -7.16 40.50
C SER A 327 7.51 -8.03 39.72
N VAL A 328 7.05 -9.18 39.23
CA VAL A 328 7.80 -10.07 38.34
C VAL A 328 6.95 -10.33 37.11
N LEU A 329 7.53 -10.22 35.92
CA LEU A 329 6.89 -10.62 34.66
C LEU A 329 7.66 -11.77 34.03
N THR A 330 6.94 -12.80 33.60
CA THR A 330 7.43 -13.82 32.68
C THR A 330 6.81 -13.61 31.31
N ILE A 331 7.60 -13.19 30.34
CA ILE A 331 7.20 -13.00 28.95
C ILE A 331 7.64 -14.23 28.15
N VAL A 332 6.71 -14.82 27.40
CA VAL A 332 6.98 -15.96 26.53
C VAL A 332 6.46 -15.64 25.13
N ILE A 333 7.28 -15.85 24.12
CA ILE A 333 6.91 -15.61 22.71
C ILE A 333 7.07 -16.93 21.98
N ARG A 334 5.98 -17.41 21.37
CA ARG A 334 6.01 -18.52 20.44
C ARG A 334 6.04 -17.95 19.03
N VAL A 335 7.20 -17.96 18.39
CA VAL A 335 7.38 -17.53 16.99
C VAL A 335 7.17 -18.75 16.08
N LYS A 336 6.32 -18.59 15.08
CA LYS A 336 6.13 -19.55 13.99
C LYS A 336 6.90 -19.05 12.78
N ILE A 337 7.68 -19.93 12.17
CA ILE A 337 8.45 -19.66 10.95
C ILE A 337 7.95 -20.65 9.89
N TYR A 338 7.47 -20.14 8.77
CA TYR A 338 6.89 -20.90 7.65
C TYR A 338 7.85 -21.00 6.47
N GLN A 339 8.68 -19.98 6.25
CA GLN A 339 9.67 -19.92 5.16
C GLN A 339 11.09 -19.78 5.70
N SER A 340 12.10 -19.98 4.85
CA SER A 340 13.49 -19.93 5.28
C SER A 340 13.94 -18.52 5.71
N LEU A 341 14.88 -18.51 6.67
CA LEU A 341 15.49 -17.33 7.33
C LEU A 341 14.54 -16.45 8.15
N GLY A 342 13.74 -17.06 9.03
CA GLY A 342 12.93 -16.36 10.02
C GLY A 342 13.71 -15.71 11.17
N GLY A 343 12.97 -15.06 12.07
CA GLY A 343 13.50 -14.33 13.22
C GLY A 343 12.66 -13.10 13.57
N ILE A 344 13.25 -12.22 14.39
CA ILE A 344 12.71 -10.91 14.76
C ILE A 344 13.43 -9.82 13.94
N THR A 345 12.75 -8.72 13.65
CA THR A 345 13.37 -7.55 13.01
C THR A 345 14.31 -6.87 13.99
N LEU A 346 15.62 -7.00 13.73
CA LEU A 346 16.71 -6.66 14.66
C LEU A 346 16.74 -5.20 15.13
N THR A 347 16.19 -4.30 14.32
CA THR A 347 16.19 -2.84 14.52
C THR A 347 15.01 -2.31 15.32
N LYS A 348 14.00 -3.16 15.62
CA LYS A 348 12.82 -2.74 16.37
C LYS A 348 13.04 -2.88 17.88
N ASN A 349 12.52 -1.92 18.64
CA ASN A 349 12.64 -1.90 20.10
C ASN A 349 11.72 -2.90 20.78
N HIS A 350 12.18 -3.45 21.91
CA HIS A 350 11.41 -4.33 22.79
C HIS A 350 11.25 -3.65 24.15
N CYS A 351 10.07 -3.12 24.48
CA CYS A 351 9.91 -2.31 25.68
C CYS A 351 8.52 -2.42 26.32
N LEU A 352 8.44 -2.03 27.59
CA LEU A 352 7.18 -1.73 28.27
C LEU A 352 7.02 -0.21 28.38
N LEU A 353 5.91 0.30 27.85
CA LEU A 353 5.56 1.73 27.91
C LEU A 353 4.36 1.93 28.83
N THR A 354 4.53 2.74 29.86
CA THR A 354 3.42 3.36 30.61
C THR A 354 3.21 4.79 30.08
N GLU A 355 2.17 5.48 30.54
CA GLU A 355 1.94 6.89 30.17
C GLU A 355 3.14 7.82 30.45
N THR A 356 3.99 7.47 31.42
CA THR A 356 5.05 8.36 31.93
C THR A 356 6.45 7.77 31.87
N GLN A 357 6.59 6.47 31.57
CA GLN A 357 7.86 5.74 31.68
C GLN A 357 8.00 4.70 30.58
N SER A 358 9.23 4.55 30.07
CA SER A 358 9.63 3.46 29.18
C SER A 358 10.62 2.54 29.88
N LEU A 359 10.49 1.24 29.68
CA LEU A 359 11.42 0.22 30.16
C LEU A 359 11.87 -0.64 29.00
N ASP A 360 13.13 -0.53 28.61
CA ASP A 360 13.75 -1.39 27.61
C ASP A 360 13.94 -2.80 28.19
N LEU A 361 13.35 -3.79 27.54
CA LEU A 361 13.41 -5.18 27.96
C LEU A 361 14.82 -5.75 27.77
N ASP A 362 15.59 -5.28 26.79
CA ASP A 362 16.90 -5.83 26.47
C ASP A 362 17.96 -5.51 27.53
N ASN A 363 17.70 -4.52 28.40
CA ASN A 363 18.51 -4.23 29.59
C ASN A 363 18.39 -5.25 30.72
N PHE A 364 17.45 -6.21 30.64
CA PHE A 364 17.21 -7.23 31.67
C PHE A 364 17.85 -8.58 31.31
N GLY A 365 19.05 -8.56 30.75
CA GLY A 365 19.80 -9.75 30.35
C GLY A 365 19.28 -10.42 29.07
N HIS A 366 19.85 -11.57 28.73
CA HIS A 366 19.49 -12.29 27.51
C HIS A 366 18.12 -12.96 27.57
N TRP A 367 17.55 -13.21 26.40
CA TRP A 367 16.37 -14.05 26.24
C TRP A 367 16.79 -15.52 26.20
N LYS A 368 15.98 -16.40 26.79
CA LYS A 368 16.11 -17.84 26.63
C LYS A 368 15.43 -18.28 25.34
N ILE A 369 16.04 -19.18 24.57
CA ILE A 369 15.51 -19.70 23.31
C ILE A 369 15.49 -21.23 23.28
N LYS A 370 14.42 -21.81 22.74
CA LYS A 370 14.30 -23.25 22.46
C LYS A 370 13.51 -23.49 21.19
N ARG A 371 13.89 -24.53 20.46
CA ARG A 371 13.13 -24.99 19.30
C ARG A 371 12.04 -25.97 19.75
N GLY A 372 10.81 -25.70 19.35
CA GLY A 372 9.65 -26.55 19.60
C GLY A 372 9.55 -27.72 18.62
N ASN A 373 9.77 -27.47 17.32
CA ASN A 373 9.74 -28.48 16.26
C ASN A 373 10.52 -28.04 15.01
N HIS A 374 10.56 -28.93 14.02
CA HIS A 374 11.00 -28.63 12.65
C HIS A 374 9.84 -28.93 11.70
N LEU A 375 9.63 -28.04 10.74
CA LEU A 375 8.60 -28.19 9.71
C LEU A 375 9.24 -28.09 8.32
N PRO A 376 8.62 -28.66 7.27
CA PRO A 376 8.96 -28.30 5.90
C PRO A 376 8.62 -26.84 5.61
N GLU A 377 9.21 -26.25 4.57
CA GLU A 377 8.78 -24.94 4.08
C GLU A 377 7.30 -24.99 3.66
N ARG A 378 6.55 -23.96 4.06
CA ARG A 378 5.12 -23.84 3.76
C ARG A 378 4.93 -23.36 2.33
N VAL A 379 4.08 -24.04 1.58
CA VAL A 379 3.61 -23.53 0.29
C VAL A 379 2.86 -22.21 0.54
N PRO A 380 3.20 -21.12 -0.17
CA PRO A 380 2.50 -19.85 -0.04
C PRO A 380 1.00 -20.02 -0.25
N GLN A 381 0.22 -19.29 0.56
CA GLN A 381 -1.23 -19.32 0.46
C GLN A 381 -1.69 -18.83 -0.92
N TYR A 382 -2.73 -19.45 -1.44
CA TYR A 382 -3.32 -19.07 -2.71
C TYR A 382 -4.34 -17.94 -2.50
N PHE A 383 -4.17 -16.86 -3.26
CA PHE A 383 -5.06 -15.71 -3.22
C PHE A 383 -5.64 -15.46 -4.61
N PRO A 384 -6.92 -15.80 -4.85
CA PRO A 384 -7.59 -15.53 -6.13
C PRO A 384 -7.46 -14.07 -6.58
N GLN A 385 -7.43 -13.11 -5.65
CA GLN A 385 -7.23 -11.69 -5.94
C GLN A 385 -5.92 -11.36 -6.64
N TRP A 386 -4.88 -12.20 -6.51
CA TRP A 386 -3.58 -11.99 -7.16
C TRP A 386 -3.54 -12.54 -8.58
N GLU A 387 -4.57 -13.27 -9.00
CA GLU A 387 -4.65 -13.76 -10.37
C GLU A 387 -4.93 -12.61 -11.35
N ALA A 388 -4.49 -12.81 -12.59
CA ALA A 388 -4.58 -11.80 -13.63
C ALA A 388 -6.04 -11.42 -13.93
N SER A 389 -6.30 -10.14 -14.24
CA SER A 389 -7.62 -9.56 -14.59
C SER A 389 -8.73 -9.62 -13.54
N GLY A 390 -8.57 -10.37 -12.43
CA GLY A 390 -9.62 -10.57 -11.44
C GLY A 390 -10.12 -9.26 -10.81
N LEU A 391 -9.19 -8.46 -10.28
CA LEU A 391 -9.51 -7.20 -9.60
C LEU A 391 -9.98 -6.12 -10.58
N PHE A 392 -9.41 -6.08 -11.78
CA PHE A 392 -9.92 -5.20 -12.83
C PHE A 392 -11.41 -5.45 -13.11
N ASN A 393 -11.79 -6.70 -13.33
CA ASN A 393 -13.16 -7.07 -13.68
C ASN A 393 -14.14 -6.83 -12.52
N GLY A 394 -13.69 -7.06 -11.29
CA GLY A 394 -14.53 -7.04 -10.10
C GLY A 394 -14.61 -5.69 -9.39
N MET A 395 -13.53 -4.90 -9.42
CA MET A 395 -13.38 -3.68 -8.64
C MET A 395 -13.31 -2.40 -9.48
N ILE A 396 -12.70 -2.45 -10.67
CA ILE A 396 -12.48 -1.25 -11.51
C ILE A 396 -13.57 -1.09 -12.56
N ALA A 397 -13.88 -2.16 -13.31
CA ALA A 397 -14.89 -2.12 -14.36
C ALA A 397 -16.29 -1.63 -13.91
N PRO A 398 -16.77 -1.95 -12.69
CA PRO A 398 -18.04 -1.41 -12.18
C PRO A 398 -18.03 0.10 -11.93
N LEU A 399 -16.86 0.74 -11.82
CA LEU A 399 -16.74 2.16 -11.52
C LEU A 399 -16.87 3.05 -12.77
N LYS A 400 -17.02 2.47 -13.97
CA LYS A 400 -16.95 3.15 -15.28
C LYS A 400 -17.87 4.38 -15.45
N HIS A 401 -18.97 4.46 -14.70
CA HIS A 401 -19.91 5.59 -14.76
C HIS A 401 -19.60 6.71 -13.76
N THR A 402 -18.60 6.50 -12.89
CA THR A 402 -18.12 7.48 -11.91
C THR A 402 -17.16 8.46 -12.58
N ARG A 403 -17.17 9.71 -12.12
CA ARG A 403 -16.24 10.76 -12.53
C ARG A 403 -15.23 11.01 -11.43
N PHE A 404 -13.99 11.29 -11.81
CA PHE A 404 -12.88 11.46 -10.88
C PHE A 404 -12.10 12.73 -11.22
N SER A 405 -11.62 13.42 -10.17
CA SER A 405 -10.64 14.50 -10.26
C SER A 405 -9.23 13.98 -10.54
N ALA A 406 -8.88 12.80 -10.00
CA ALA A 406 -7.63 12.11 -10.26
C ALA A 406 -7.66 10.65 -9.78
N ILE A 407 -6.69 9.88 -10.25
CA ILE A 407 -6.36 8.54 -9.73
C ILE A 407 -5.04 8.64 -8.96
N LEU A 408 -5.00 8.01 -7.77
CA LEU A 408 -3.80 7.86 -6.95
C LEU A 408 -3.44 6.37 -6.91
N TRP A 409 -2.22 6.04 -7.31
CA TRP A 409 -1.74 4.67 -7.45
C TRP A 409 -0.50 4.41 -6.59
N TYR A 410 -0.54 3.37 -5.76
CA TYR A 410 0.66 2.92 -5.03
C TYR A 410 0.74 1.40 -5.03
N GLN A 411 1.56 0.90 -5.95
CA GLN A 411 1.80 -0.53 -6.14
C GLN A 411 3.14 -0.79 -6.83
N GLY A 412 3.68 -1.96 -6.55
CA GLY A 412 4.79 -2.54 -7.27
C GLY A 412 5.46 -3.69 -6.51
N GLU A 413 5.29 -3.77 -5.19
CA GLU A 413 6.08 -4.66 -4.34
C GLU A 413 5.98 -6.13 -4.78
N SER A 414 4.78 -6.59 -5.18
CA SER A 414 4.56 -7.95 -5.71
C SER A 414 5.17 -8.21 -7.10
N ASP A 415 5.57 -7.16 -7.82
CA ASP A 415 6.22 -7.25 -9.13
C ASP A 415 7.76 -7.16 -9.01
N THR A 416 8.33 -6.94 -7.83
CA THR A 416 9.79 -6.78 -7.63
C THR A 416 10.60 -8.03 -7.98
N VAL A 417 10.01 -9.23 -7.86
CA VAL A 417 10.59 -10.51 -8.30
C VAL A 417 10.79 -10.54 -9.82
N SER A 418 9.94 -9.84 -10.58
CA SER A 418 9.98 -9.76 -12.04
C SER A 418 9.71 -8.33 -12.51
N ALA A 419 10.60 -7.43 -12.09
CA ALA A 419 10.45 -5.99 -12.31
C ALA A 419 10.41 -5.60 -13.80
N ASN A 420 11.09 -6.37 -14.67
CA ASN A 420 11.18 -6.08 -16.08
C ASN A 420 9.78 -5.96 -16.75
N ASN A 421 9.66 -4.99 -17.65
CA ASN A 421 8.44 -4.67 -18.39
C ASN A 421 7.27 -4.15 -17.52
N TYR A 422 7.46 -3.89 -16.22
CA TYR A 422 6.44 -3.25 -15.40
C TYR A 422 5.98 -1.92 -15.99
N GLY A 423 6.91 -1.08 -16.47
CA GLY A 423 6.57 0.24 -17.02
C GLY A 423 5.70 0.16 -18.27
N LEU A 424 5.92 -0.84 -19.13
CA LEU A 424 5.06 -1.10 -20.28
C LEU A 424 3.63 -1.49 -19.85
N ARG A 425 3.52 -2.40 -18.87
CA ARG A 425 2.23 -2.82 -18.30
C ARG A 425 1.51 -1.63 -17.64
N PHE A 426 2.25 -0.83 -16.90
CA PHE A 426 1.71 0.32 -16.18
C PHE A 426 1.22 1.43 -17.10
N CYS A 427 1.98 1.78 -18.15
CA CYS A 427 1.50 2.70 -19.18
C CYS A 427 0.19 2.23 -19.82
N LYS A 428 0.07 0.91 -20.09
CA LYS A 428 -1.16 0.35 -20.67
C LYS A 428 -2.33 0.34 -19.69
N LEU A 429 -2.08 0.09 -18.41
CA LEU A 429 -3.09 0.22 -17.36
C LEU A 429 -3.64 1.65 -17.32
N ILE A 430 -2.79 2.66 -17.27
CA ILE A 430 -3.19 4.08 -17.24
C ILE A 430 -4.07 4.42 -18.47
N GLN A 431 -3.61 4.03 -19.66
CA GLN A 431 -4.35 4.26 -20.91
C GLN A 431 -5.72 3.55 -20.93
N GLU A 432 -5.79 2.31 -20.45
CA GLU A 432 -7.03 1.54 -20.37
C GLU A 432 -8.01 2.19 -19.37
N TRP A 433 -7.54 2.64 -18.21
CA TRP A 433 -8.39 3.24 -17.19
C TRP A 433 -8.94 4.60 -17.62
N ARG A 434 -8.12 5.44 -18.24
CA ARG A 434 -8.56 6.68 -18.90
C ARG A 434 -9.70 6.43 -19.89
N LYS A 435 -9.57 5.37 -20.69
CA LYS A 435 -10.61 4.96 -21.64
C LYS A 435 -11.89 4.49 -20.93
N ILE A 436 -11.78 3.74 -19.84
CA ILE A 436 -12.95 3.23 -19.08
C ILE A 436 -13.73 4.36 -18.43
N PHE A 437 -13.03 5.36 -17.90
CA PHE A 437 -13.65 6.52 -17.28
C PHE A 437 -14.04 7.62 -18.28
N SER A 438 -13.79 7.37 -19.57
CA SER A 438 -14.07 8.30 -20.67
C SER A 438 -13.40 9.67 -20.49
N ASP A 439 -12.18 9.67 -19.98
CA ASP A 439 -11.37 10.87 -19.77
C ASP A 439 -9.91 10.57 -20.15
N SER A 440 -9.50 11.06 -21.32
CA SER A 440 -8.14 10.86 -21.85
C SER A 440 -7.07 11.65 -21.12
N GLU A 441 -7.46 12.67 -20.36
CA GLU A 441 -6.56 13.56 -19.62
C GLU A 441 -6.64 13.36 -18.10
N LEU A 442 -7.41 12.38 -17.62
CA LEU A 442 -7.58 12.08 -16.20
C LEU A 442 -6.22 12.01 -15.50
N PRO A 443 -5.95 12.92 -14.53
CA PRO A 443 -4.69 12.95 -13.80
C PRO A 443 -4.40 11.60 -13.13
N PHE A 444 -3.20 11.08 -13.35
CA PHE A 444 -2.75 9.82 -12.78
C PHE A 444 -1.48 10.05 -11.95
N LEU A 445 -1.63 10.01 -10.63
CA LEU A 445 -0.55 10.22 -9.68
C LEU A 445 -0.12 8.89 -9.12
N PHE A 446 1.19 8.65 -9.02
CA PHE A 446 1.70 7.40 -8.48
C PHE A 446 2.92 7.58 -7.61
N VAL A 447 3.13 6.63 -6.69
CA VAL A 447 4.25 6.63 -5.76
C VAL A 447 5.27 5.57 -6.20
N GLN A 448 6.50 6.00 -6.43
CA GLN A 448 7.63 5.10 -6.66
C GLN A 448 7.90 4.31 -5.37
N LEU A 449 8.32 3.05 -5.47
CA LEU A 449 8.50 2.21 -4.28
C LEU A 449 9.50 2.78 -3.26
N PRO A 450 9.22 2.63 -1.95
CA PRO A 450 10.07 3.13 -0.87
C PRO A 450 11.31 2.26 -0.72
N ASN A 451 12.18 2.61 0.22
CA ASN A 451 13.26 1.75 0.68
C ASN A 451 12.72 0.44 1.26
N TYR A 452 13.41 -0.68 1.01
CA TYR A 452 13.15 -1.93 1.73
C TYR A 452 14.39 -2.86 1.69
N ALA A 453 14.83 -3.33 2.85
CA ALA A 453 16.06 -4.11 3.00
C ALA A 453 15.84 -5.62 3.19
N LEU A 454 14.61 -6.04 3.52
CA LEU A 454 14.34 -7.42 3.95
C LEU A 454 14.04 -8.41 2.81
N GLU A 455 14.17 -7.97 1.56
CA GLU A 455 14.09 -8.79 0.33
C GLU A 455 15.33 -8.55 -0.54
N PRO A 456 16.52 -9.00 -0.12
CA PRO A 456 17.77 -8.74 -0.84
C PRO A 456 17.81 -9.37 -2.26
N GLU A 457 16.99 -10.39 -2.51
CA GLU A 457 16.89 -11.10 -3.79
C GLU A 457 15.99 -10.40 -4.83
N ASN A 458 15.13 -9.48 -4.41
CA ASN A 458 14.20 -8.78 -5.28
C ASN A 458 14.84 -7.52 -5.92
N ASP A 459 14.44 -7.16 -7.14
CA ASP A 459 15.04 -6.03 -7.88
C ASP A 459 14.21 -4.74 -7.74
N TRP A 460 14.23 -4.17 -6.53
CA TRP A 460 13.50 -2.95 -6.21
C TRP A 460 14.01 -1.75 -7.02
N ALA A 461 15.31 -1.67 -7.29
CA ALA A 461 15.90 -0.58 -8.08
C ALA A 461 15.40 -0.59 -9.52
N ARG A 462 15.37 -1.77 -10.18
CA ARG A 462 14.79 -1.90 -11.52
C ARG A 462 13.32 -1.54 -11.54
N LEU A 463 12.56 -1.95 -10.53
CA LEU A 463 11.13 -1.64 -10.51
C LEU A 463 10.87 -0.14 -10.37
N ARG A 464 11.65 0.58 -9.55
CA ARG A 464 11.58 2.04 -9.46
C ARG A 464 11.84 2.70 -10.81
N GLU A 465 12.84 2.22 -11.56
CA GLU A 465 13.14 2.68 -12.92
C GLU A 465 11.96 2.40 -13.88
N GLU A 466 11.30 1.24 -13.75
CA GLU A 466 10.14 0.88 -14.56
C GLU A 466 8.91 1.74 -14.24
N GLN A 467 8.67 2.08 -12.96
CA GLN A 467 7.61 3.01 -12.55
C GLN A 467 7.81 4.39 -13.18
N LYS A 468 9.06 4.89 -13.23
CA LYS A 468 9.42 6.17 -13.85
C LYS A 468 8.97 6.26 -15.30
N LYS A 469 8.96 5.16 -16.06
CA LYS A 469 8.57 5.13 -17.48
C LYS A 469 7.14 5.62 -17.73
N ALA A 470 6.25 5.57 -16.74
CA ALA A 470 4.89 6.09 -16.88
C ALA A 470 4.83 7.62 -17.04
N LEU A 471 5.90 8.35 -16.67
CA LEU A 471 6.01 9.80 -16.88
C LEU A 471 6.03 10.21 -18.36
N VAL A 472 6.19 9.27 -19.30
CA VAL A 472 6.06 9.54 -20.73
C VAL A 472 4.62 9.91 -21.13
N LEU A 473 3.63 9.57 -20.30
CA LEU A 473 2.23 9.89 -20.56
C LEU A 473 1.88 11.26 -19.99
N ASP A 474 1.11 12.04 -20.76
CA ASP A 474 0.57 13.31 -20.30
C ASP A 474 -0.31 13.13 -19.06
N LYS A 475 -0.42 14.19 -18.26
CA LYS A 475 -1.20 14.27 -17.01
C LYS A 475 -0.84 13.14 -16.05
N THR A 476 0.45 12.80 -15.96
CA THR A 476 0.99 11.89 -14.95
C THR A 476 1.93 12.61 -14.00
N ALA A 477 1.96 12.15 -12.74
CA ALA A 477 2.91 12.64 -11.76
C ALA A 477 3.44 11.51 -10.87
N MET A 478 4.75 11.48 -10.66
CA MET A 478 5.44 10.51 -9.81
C MET A 478 5.90 11.18 -8.51
N VAL A 479 5.65 10.51 -7.39
CA VAL A 479 6.25 10.81 -6.09
C VAL A 479 7.41 9.85 -5.88
N VAL A 480 8.63 10.39 -5.83
CA VAL A 480 9.80 9.69 -5.30
C VAL A 480 9.67 9.61 -3.79
N SER A 481 9.73 8.39 -3.24
CA SER A 481 9.55 8.11 -1.81
C SER A 481 10.79 7.55 -1.12
N VAL A 482 11.89 7.34 -1.86
CA VAL A 482 13.15 6.87 -1.26
C VAL A 482 13.67 7.91 -0.27
N GLY A 483 13.99 7.46 0.94
CA GLY A 483 14.37 8.32 2.06
C GLY A 483 13.21 8.88 2.91
N ASP A 484 11.94 8.69 2.52
CA ASP A 484 10.78 9.19 3.29
C ASP A 484 10.26 8.20 4.35
N GLY A 485 10.84 6.99 4.43
CA GLY A 485 10.36 5.88 5.25
C GLY A 485 11.47 5.01 5.83
N GLU A 486 11.08 3.94 6.53
CA GLU A 486 11.99 2.99 7.17
C GLU A 486 12.53 1.92 6.18
N ASP A 487 13.80 1.51 6.34
CA ASP A 487 14.40 0.45 5.51
C ASP A 487 13.92 -0.96 5.89
N ASP A 488 13.42 -1.14 7.12
CA ASP A 488 13.11 -2.43 7.75
C ASP A 488 11.61 -2.75 7.77
N ASP A 489 10.79 -1.97 7.07
CA ASP A 489 9.34 -2.14 6.99
C ASP A 489 8.86 -1.99 5.54
N LEU A 490 8.12 -2.98 5.04
CA LEU A 490 7.51 -2.94 3.71
C LEU A 490 6.43 -1.84 3.62
N HIS A 491 5.88 -1.44 4.77
CA HIS A 491 4.79 -0.50 4.90
C HIS A 491 5.18 0.74 5.74
N PRO A 492 6.10 1.60 5.27
CA PRO A 492 6.57 2.74 6.06
C PRO A 492 5.44 3.57 6.67
N LEU A 493 5.52 3.89 7.95
CA LEU A 493 4.37 4.47 8.68
C LEU A 493 4.15 5.96 8.37
N ASN A 494 5.13 6.62 7.74
CA ASN A 494 5.11 8.04 7.38
C ASN A 494 4.19 8.35 6.18
N LYS A 495 2.92 7.95 6.24
CA LYS A 495 1.94 8.16 5.16
C LYS A 495 1.60 9.64 4.95
N GLU A 496 1.73 10.48 5.97
CA GLU A 496 1.46 11.92 5.88
C GLU A 496 2.40 12.60 4.88
N VAL A 497 3.70 12.29 4.90
CA VAL A 497 4.67 12.88 3.95
C VAL A 497 4.36 12.47 2.51
N ILE A 498 4.09 11.19 2.27
CA ILE A 498 3.73 10.70 0.92
C ILE A 498 2.44 11.37 0.42
N ALA A 499 1.44 11.52 1.28
CA ALA A 499 0.20 12.20 0.95
C ALA A 499 0.40 13.69 0.62
N LYS A 500 1.27 14.39 1.36
CA LYS A 500 1.67 15.77 1.06
C LYS A 500 2.34 15.88 -0.31
N HIS A 501 3.27 14.96 -0.62
CA HIS A 501 3.91 14.92 -1.94
C HIS A 501 2.89 14.66 -3.07
N LEU A 502 1.93 13.73 -2.87
CA LEU A 502 0.85 13.48 -3.83
C LEU A 502 -0.02 14.73 -4.04
N PHE A 503 -0.39 15.44 -2.98
CA PHE A 503 -1.18 16.67 -3.10
C PHE A 503 -0.44 17.79 -3.82
N GLN A 504 0.84 17.97 -3.53
CA GLN A 504 1.69 18.92 -4.25
C GLN A 504 1.81 18.54 -5.73
N SER A 505 2.03 17.26 -6.03
CA SER A 505 2.07 16.75 -7.40
C SER A 505 0.75 16.99 -8.15
N TYR A 506 -0.39 16.82 -7.49
CA TYR A 506 -1.71 17.11 -8.06
C TYR A 506 -1.83 18.58 -8.47
N GLN A 507 -1.34 19.51 -7.64
CA GLN A 507 -1.33 20.93 -7.96
C GLN A 507 -0.38 21.30 -9.10
N LYS A 508 0.67 20.51 -9.32
CA LYS A 508 1.72 20.80 -10.31
C LYS A 508 1.40 20.25 -11.69
N ILE A 509 0.45 19.34 -11.82
CA ILE A 509 0.13 18.66 -13.07
C ILE A 509 -0.36 19.61 -14.17
N GLU A 510 -1.00 20.73 -13.81
CA GLU A 510 -1.40 21.75 -14.77
C GLU A 510 -0.21 22.57 -15.28
N LYS A 511 0.78 22.83 -14.43
CA LYS A 511 2.01 23.53 -14.81
C LYS A 511 2.96 22.64 -15.62
N TYR A 512 2.99 21.34 -15.31
CA TYR A 512 3.85 20.33 -15.92
C TYR A 512 3.00 19.18 -16.48
N PRO A 513 2.29 19.39 -17.59
CA PRO A 513 1.34 18.41 -18.11
C PRO A 513 2.01 17.19 -18.76
N HIS A 514 3.28 17.27 -19.15
CA HIS A 514 4.01 16.21 -19.88
C HIS A 514 4.86 15.33 -18.93
N GLY A 515 4.30 14.96 -17.78
CA GLY A 515 4.98 14.21 -16.73
C GLY A 515 5.65 15.12 -15.70
N TYR A 516 5.32 14.91 -14.43
CA TYR A 516 5.90 15.63 -13.29
C TYR A 516 6.53 14.69 -12.27
N CYS A 517 7.64 15.08 -11.66
CA CYS A 517 8.26 14.39 -10.53
C CYS A 517 8.46 15.39 -9.39
N ASN A 518 8.19 15.00 -8.13
CA ASN A 518 8.35 15.89 -6.97
C ASN A 518 9.81 16.30 -6.71
N GLY A 519 10.77 15.42 -7.04
CA GLY A 519 12.21 15.67 -6.98
C GLY A 519 12.90 15.66 -8.36
N PRO A 520 14.23 15.90 -8.40
CA PRO A 520 14.98 15.94 -9.64
C PRO A 520 14.91 14.64 -10.46
N LEU A 521 14.80 14.78 -11.78
CA LEU A 521 14.70 13.66 -12.71
C LEU A 521 15.88 13.68 -13.68
N ALA A 522 16.75 12.66 -13.61
CA ALA A 522 17.85 12.53 -14.57
C ALA A 522 17.30 12.23 -15.97
N LEU A 523 17.72 13.00 -16.96
CA LEU A 523 17.25 12.92 -18.34
C LEU A 523 18.19 12.11 -19.23
N GLN A 524 19.49 12.43 -19.16
CA GLN A 524 20.53 11.80 -19.97
C GLN A 524 21.89 11.90 -19.30
N ALA A 525 22.82 11.06 -19.75
CA ALA A 525 24.22 11.09 -19.37
C ALA A 525 25.10 11.02 -20.62
N TYR A 526 26.13 11.84 -20.70
CA TYR A 526 27.08 11.85 -21.82
C TYR A 526 28.49 12.18 -21.37
N GLN A 527 29.47 11.81 -22.18
CA GLN A 527 30.86 12.20 -21.94
C GLN A 527 31.15 13.58 -22.53
N TYR A 528 31.72 14.47 -21.72
CA TYR A 528 32.28 15.74 -22.16
C TYR A 528 33.72 15.87 -21.66
N LYS A 529 34.69 15.76 -22.58
CA LYS A 529 36.12 15.71 -22.25
C LYS A 529 36.42 14.58 -21.26
N ASP A 530 36.99 14.91 -20.11
CA ASP A 530 37.33 14.01 -18.99
C ASP A 530 36.21 13.92 -17.95
N GLN A 531 34.97 14.31 -18.28
CA GLN A 531 33.83 14.28 -17.37
C GLN A 531 32.66 13.47 -17.93
N ILE A 532 31.92 12.81 -17.05
CA ILE A 532 30.52 12.41 -17.31
C ILE A 532 29.63 13.57 -16.86
N VAL A 533 28.72 14.00 -17.72
CA VAL A 533 27.70 15.01 -17.40
C VAL A 533 26.35 14.31 -17.33
N ILE A 534 25.62 14.52 -16.25
CA ILE A 534 24.23 14.06 -16.08
C ILE A 534 23.34 15.29 -16.02
N GLU A 535 22.38 15.39 -16.92
CA GLU A 535 21.41 16.48 -16.96
C GLU A 535 20.13 16.12 -16.20
N PHE A 536 19.62 17.06 -15.41
CA PHE A 536 18.39 16.89 -14.63
C PHE A 536 17.29 17.85 -15.06
N GLN A 537 16.06 17.36 -15.10
CA GLN A 537 14.86 18.19 -15.00
C GLN A 537 14.56 18.42 -13.52
N THR A 538 14.52 19.69 -13.10
CA THR A 538 14.33 20.09 -11.70
C THR A 538 12.97 20.73 -11.44
N PHE A 539 12.14 20.88 -12.47
CA PHE A 539 10.78 21.43 -12.35
C PHE A 539 10.74 22.81 -11.65
N GLY A 540 11.70 23.67 -11.98
CA GLY A 540 11.81 25.04 -11.48
C GLY A 540 12.42 25.15 -10.08
N LYS A 541 13.06 24.09 -9.59
CA LYS A 541 13.84 24.04 -8.36
C LYS A 541 15.35 23.97 -8.66
N HIS A 542 16.18 24.18 -7.65
CA HIS A 542 17.64 24.06 -7.70
C HIS A 542 18.12 22.69 -7.22
N LEU A 543 19.07 22.11 -7.95
CA LEU A 543 19.69 20.85 -7.58
C LEU A 543 20.62 21.04 -6.37
N LYS A 544 20.68 20.05 -5.49
CA LYS A 544 21.51 20.04 -4.29
C LYS A 544 22.14 18.65 -4.09
N ILE A 545 23.40 18.62 -3.68
CA ILE A 545 24.13 17.42 -3.33
C ILE A 545 24.47 17.47 -1.83
N ASN A 546 24.04 16.46 -1.09
CA ASN A 546 24.36 16.28 0.33
C ASN A 546 25.56 15.32 0.47
N HIS A 547 26.34 15.44 1.55
CA HIS A 547 27.62 14.74 1.73
C HIS A 547 27.53 13.21 1.54
N GLN A 548 28.60 12.63 0.99
CA GLN A 548 28.79 11.27 0.41
C GLN A 548 28.39 11.16 -1.07
N LEU A 549 29.41 10.92 -1.90
CA LEU A 549 29.39 11.02 -3.35
C LEU A 549 29.69 9.63 -3.92
N GLU A 550 28.66 8.81 -4.15
CA GLU A 550 28.88 7.51 -4.77
C GLU A 550 27.91 7.29 -5.92
N LEU A 551 28.39 7.61 -7.13
CA LEU A 551 27.79 7.12 -8.37
C LEU A 551 28.55 5.88 -8.81
N LYS A 552 27.80 4.87 -9.29
CA LYS A 552 28.39 3.63 -9.81
C LYS A 552 28.43 3.72 -11.33
N LEU A 553 29.64 3.72 -11.88
CA LEU A 553 29.85 3.50 -13.29
C LEU A 553 30.02 2.00 -13.55
N ILE A 554 29.36 1.48 -14.56
CA ILE A 554 29.56 0.13 -15.08
C ILE A 554 30.24 0.27 -16.43
N GLU A 555 31.44 -0.30 -16.54
CA GLU A 555 32.22 -0.33 -17.77
C GLU A 555 32.84 -1.71 -17.94
N ASN A 556 32.55 -2.38 -19.08
CA ASN A 556 32.97 -3.75 -19.35
C ASN A 556 32.71 -4.71 -18.17
N GLU A 557 31.49 -4.68 -17.65
CA GLU A 557 31.02 -5.47 -16.49
C GLU A 557 31.72 -5.16 -15.14
N LYS A 558 32.68 -4.23 -15.13
CA LYS A 558 33.33 -3.76 -13.91
C LYS A 558 32.58 -2.57 -13.33
N VAL A 559 32.45 -2.55 -12.00
CA VAL A 559 31.82 -1.46 -11.26
C VAL A 559 32.91 -0.54 -10.70
N TYR A 560 32.84 0.73 -11.05
CA TYR A 560 33.70 1.79 -10.55
C TYR A 560 32.90 2.75 -9.67
N GLN A 561 33.41 3.08 -8.49
CA GLN A 561 32.84 4.13 -7.64
C GLN A 561 33.43 5.48 -8.04
N LEU A 562 32.56 6.43 -8.37
CA LEU A 562 32.94 7.79 -8.74
C LEU A 562 32.59 8.76 -7.61
N THR A 563 33.60 9.50 -7.14
CA THR A 563 33.51 10.38 -5.97
C THR A 563 33.79 11.85 -6.28
N ASN A 564 34.38 12.17 -7.43
CA ASN A 564 34.69 13.55 -7.81
C ASN A 564 33.51 14.19 -8.55
N ILE A 565 32.55 14.67 -7.78
CA ILE A 565 31.27 15.20 -8.27
C ILE A 565 31.21 16.72 -8.06
N GLU A 566 30.92 17.44 -9.13
CA GLU A 566 30.71 18.88 -9.17
C GLU A 566 29.27 19.17 -9.61
N LEU A 567 28.63 20.14 -8.97
CA LEU A 567 27.30 20.62 -9.34
C LEU A 567 27.44 21.85 -10.23
N SER A 568 26.71 21.88 -11.33
CA SER A 568 26.62 23.06 -12.22
C SER A 568 25.18 23.26 -12.67
N GLU A 569 24.48 24.22 -12.08
CA GLU A 569 23.05 24.48 -12.35
C GLU A 569 22.17 23.22 -12.20
N ASN A 570 21.72 22.66 -13.32
CA ASN A 570 20.88 21.45 -13.41
C ASN A 570 21.69 20.21 -13.81
N GLU A 571 23.02 20.28 -13.72
CA GLU A 571 23.92 19.20 -14.11
C GLU A 571 24.72 18.68 -12.93
N VAL A 572 24.98 17.39 -12.96
CA VAL A 572 25.97 16.72 -12.13
C VAL A 572 27.13 16.31 -13.02
N ARG A 573 28.30 16.87 -12.76
CA ARG A 573 29.53 16.65 -13.53
C ARG A 573 30.48 15.80 -12.72
N ILE A 574 31.03 14.76 -13.33
CA ILE A 574 31.80 13.74 -12.61
C ILE A 574 33.12 13.55 -13.34
N ARG A 575 34.24 13.89 -12.70
CA ARG A 575 35.56 13.73 -13.33
C ARG A 575 35.94 12.26 -13.40
N LEU A 576 36.27 11.80 -14.61
CA LEU A 576 36.76 10.45 -14.87
C LEU A 576 38.23 10.32 -14.40
N PRO A 577 38.59 9.20 -13.77
CA PRO A 577 40.00 8.84 -13.60
C PRO A 577 40.70 8.77 -14.95
N SER A 578 41.91 9.30 -15.05
CA SER A 578 42.69 9.31 -16.31
C SER A 578 43.00 7.92 -16.89
N THR A 579 42.84 6.87 -16.09
CA THR A 579 43.04 5.47 -16.48
C THR A 579 41.78 4.80 -17.03
N LEU A 580 40.66 5.52 -17.10
CA LEU A 580 39.36 4.97 -17.44
C LEU A 580 38.87 5.58 -18.75
N GLU A 581 38.69 4.73 -19.75
CA GLU A 581 38.06 5.08 -21.03
C GLU A 581 36.66 4.49 -21.09
N LEU A 582 35.69 5.30 -21.49
CA LEU A 582 34.30 4.88 -21.65
C LEU A 582 34.09 4.24 -23.02
N THR A 583 33.13 3.32 -23.09
CA THR A 583 32.70 2.69 -24.33
C THR A 583 31.20 2.91 -24.55
N HIS A 584 30.69 2.53 -25.72
CA HIS A 584 29.26 2.62 -26.04
C HIS A 584 28.37 1.72 -25.15
N THR A 585 28.95 0.87 -24.30
CA THR A 585 28.24 0.05 -23.32
C THR A 585 28.30 0.60 -21.90
N SER A 586 29.00 1.72 -21.67
CA SER A 586 29.10 2.36 -20.35
C SER A 586 27.73 2.75 -19.81
N LEU A 587 27.49 2.46 -18.54
CA LEU A 587 26.27 2.84 -17.82
C LEU A 587 26.62 3.57 -16.53
N ILE A 588 25.85 4.59 -16.18
CA ILE A 588 25.90 5.22 -14.86
C ILE A 588 24.65 4.92 -14.05
N ARG A 589 24.84 4.55 -12.79
CA ARG A 589 23.78 4.20 -11.83
C ARG A 589 23.82 5.12 -10.61
N TYR A 590 22.64 5.53 -10.18
CA TYR A 590 22.39 6.26 -8.94
C TYR A 590 21.30 5.56 -8.13
N ASN A 591 21.52 5.41 -6.82
CA ASN A 591 20.58 4.77 -5.88
C ASN A 591 20.07 3.38 -6.32
N TRP A 592 20.94 2.59 -6.95
CA TRP A 592 20.60 1.29 -7.54
C TRP A 592 20.72 0.12 -6.56
N THR A 593 20.05 0.23 -5.41
CA THR A 593 19.90 -0.81 -4.38
C THR A 593 18.48 -0.81 -3.82
N ASN A 594 18.11 -1.81 -3.00
CA ASN A 594 16.76 -1.90 -2.46
C ASN A 594 16.46 -0.85 -1.37
N HIS A 595 17.47 -0.37 -0.65
CA HIS A 595 17.35 0.67 0.38
C HIS A 595 18.46 1.73 0.22
N PRO A 596 18.43 2.53 -0.85
CA PRO A 596 19.48 3.51 -1.12
C PRO A 596 19.37 4.72 -0.18
N LYS A 597 20.48 5.42 0.04
CA LYS A 597 20.50 6.71 0.75
C LYS A 597 20.65 7.84 -0.27
N PRO A 598 19.57 8.58 -0.57
CA PRO A 598 19.64 9.63 -1.59
C PRO A 598 20.53 10.80 -1.14
N PHE A 599 21.44 11.21 -2.02
CA PHE A 599 22.31 12.36 -1.80
C PHE A 599 22.11 13.48 -2.84
N ILE A 600 21.52 13.18 -4.00
CA ILE A 600 21.05 14.17 -4.97
C ILE A 600 19.59 14.51 -4.62
N THR A 601 19.33 15.78 -4.34
CA THR A 601 18.04 16.32 -3.88
C THR A 601 17.75 17.67 -4.56
N ASP A 602 16.54 18.19 -4.42
CA ASP A 602 16.29 19.62 -4.65
C ASP A 602 16.50 20.46 -3.37
N GLU A 603 16.39 21.78 -3.45
CA GLU A 603 16.52 22.69 -2.30
C GLU A 603 15.44 22.49 -1.23
N ALA A 604 14.34 21.83 -1.55
CA ALA A 604 13.28 21.44 -0.62
C ALA A 604 13.52 20.05 0.02
N GLY A 605 14.62 19.37 -0.34
CA GLY A 605 15.00 18.07 0.20
C GLY A 605 14.36 16.87 -0.49
N ASN A 606 13.62 17.05 -1.60
CA ASN A 606 13.03 15.92 -2.33
C ASN A 606 14.14 15.17 -3.06
N ALA A 607 14.20 13.86 -2.87
CA ALA A 607 15.20 13.01 -3.49
C ALA A 607 15.06 12.96 -5.02
N ALA A 608 16.19 12.92 -5.72
CA ALA A 608 16.22 12.54 -7.11
C ALA A 608 15.80 11.07 -7.27
N SER A 609 15.01 10.79 -8.31
CA SER A 609 14.62 9.41 -8.60
C SER A 609 15.84 8.54 -8.94
N PRO A 610 15.91 7.27 -8.47
CA PRO A 610 16.96 6.34 -8.90
C PRO A 610 16.98 6.20 -10.42
N PHE A 611 18.18 5.97 -10.98
CA PHE A 611 18.34 5.82 -12.43
C PHE A 611 19.50 4.91 -12.82
N GLU A 612 19.38 4.37 -14.03
CA GLU A 612 20.46 3.76 -14.81
C GLU A 612 20.41 4.39 -16.20
N LEU A 613 21.48 5.06 -16.62
CA LEU A 613 21.57 5.73 -17.91
C LEU A 613 22.75 5.20 -18.72
N LYS A 614 22.56 4.99 -20.02
CA LYS A 614 23.67 4.84 -20.96
C LYS A 614 24.41 6.17 -21.10
N ILE A 615 25.73 6.09 -21.16
CA ILE A 615 26.57 7.26 -21.41
C ILE A 615 26.83 7.34 -22.91
N SER A 616 26.34 8.41 -23.53
CA SER A 616 26.54 8.67 -24.96
C SER A 616 27.81 9.46 -25.27
#